data_AF-A0A7J2LK27-F1
#
_entry.id   AF-A0A7J2LK27-F1
#
_cell.length_a   1.000
_cell.length_b   1.000
_cell.length_c   1.000
_cell.angle_alpha   90.00
_cell.angle_beta   90.00
_cell.angle_gamma   90.00
#
_symmetry.space_group_name_H-M   'P 1'
#
loop_
_entity.id
_entity.type
_entity.pdbx_description
1 polymer ?
#
loop_
_entity_poly.entity_id
_entity_poly.type
_entity_poly.pdbx_seq_one_letter_code
_entity_poly.pdbx_strand_id
1 'polypeptide(L)' 'MRPLDALNKALGKRTIIELKNGRRYIGVLKAFDIHINVVLENAEEYEND' A
#
# COMPACT_ATOMS: atom_id res chain seq x y z
N MET A 1 -13.15 -11.90 -7.73
CA MET A 1 -12.07 -10.89 -7.75
C MET A 1 -10.91 -11.47 -6.96
N ARG A 2 -9.76 -11.69 -7.60
CA ARG A 2 -8.56 -12.12 -6.88
C ARG A 2 -8.00 -10.92 -6.11
N PRO A 3 -7.35 -11.11 -4.96
CA PRO A 3 -6.79 -10.00 -4.17
C PRO A 3 -5.86 -9.09 -4.99
N LEU A 4 -5.09 -9.69 -5.90
CA LEU A 4 -4.18 -8.98 -6.82
C LEU A 4 -4.91 -8.06 -7.80
N ASP A 5 -6.17 -8.35 -8.16
CA ASP A 5 -6.96 -7.49 -9.05
C ASP A 5 -7.27 -6.14 -8.40
N ALA A 6 -7.46 -6.11 -7.07
CA ALA A 6 -7.69 -4.89 -6.32
C ALA A 6 -6.43 -4.02 -6.27
N LEU A 7 -5.26 -4.64 -6.09
CA LEU A 7 -3.96 -3.95 -6.13
C LEU A 7 -3.66 -3.40 -7.53
N ASN A 8 -3.97 -4.16 -8.57
CA ASN A 8 -3.86 -3.68 -9.95
C ASN A 8 -4.74 -2.45 -10.22
N LYS A 9 -5.96 -2.42 -9.67
CA LYS A 9 -6.85 -1.25 -9.75
C LYS A 9 -6.37 -0.06 -8.91
N ALA A 10 -5.51 -0.29 -7.92
CA ALA A 10 -4.94 0.73 -7.04
C ALA A 10 -3.61 1.31 -7.56
N LEU A 11 -2.99 0.68 -8.57
CA LEU A 11 -1.75 1.16 -9.16
C LEU A 11 -1.87 2.62 -9.64
N GLY A 12 -0.90 3.45 -9.27
CA GLY A 12 -0.87 4.88 -9.56
C GLY A 12 -1.80 5.74 -8.70
N LYS A 13 -2.56 5.16 -7.76
CA LYS A 13 -3.44 5.90 -6.86
C LYS A 13 -2.81 6.10 -5.49
N ARG A 14 -3.20 7.19 -4.82
CA ARG A 14 -2.89 7.39 -3.41
C ARG A 14 -3.65 6.36 -2.58
N THR A 15 -2.91 5.56 -1.83
CA THR A 15 -3.42 4.40 -1.10
C THR A 15 -2.93 4.48 0.34
N ILE A 16 -3.74 3.94 1.25
CA ILE A 16 -3.41 3.80 2.67
C ILE A 16 -3.08 2.33 2.90
N ILE A 17 -1.91 2.05 3.48
CA ILE A 17 -1.49 0.71 3.90
C ILE A 17 -1.44 0.72 5.43
N GLU A 18 -2.20 -0.16 6.06
CA GLU A 18 -2.17 -0.38 7.51
C GLU A 18 -1.53 -1.74 7.79
N LEU A 19 -0.45 -1.73 8.58
CA LEU A 19 0.26 -2.93 8.98
C LEU A 19 -0.30 -3.46 10.29
N LYS A 20 -0.13 -4.77 10.53
CA LYS A 20 -0.61 -5.46 11.74
C LYS A 20 -0.02 -4.92 13.05
N ASN A 21 1.12 -4.22 12.98
CA ASN A 21 1.75 -3.59 14.13
C ASN A 21 1.21 -2.17 14.41
N GLY A 22 0.12 -1.75 13.75
CA GLY A 22 -0.49 -0.44 13.96
C GLY A 22 0.15 0.70 13.17
N ARG A 23 1.22 0.43 12.41
CA ARG A 23 1.83 1.43 11.53
C ARG A 23 1.01 1.64 10.27
N ARG A 24 0.92 2.90 9.85
CA ARG A 24 0.16 3.28 8.66
C ARG A 24 1.04 4.06 7.70
N TYR A 25 1.01 3.67 6.43
CA TYR A 25 1.69 4.37 5.34
C TYR A 25 0.68 4.95 4.38
N ILE A 26 0.86 6.20 3.98
CA ILE A 26 0.02 6.86 2.98
C ILE A 26 0.89 7.32 1.84
N GLY A 27 0.71 6.76 0.65
CA GLY A 27 1.53 7.07 -0.53
C GLY A 27 0.90 6.60 -1.83
N VAL A 28 1.57 6.84 -2.95
CA VAL A 28 1.11 6.38 -4.27
C VAL A 28 1.63 4.97 -4.54
N LEU A 29 0.74 4.01 -4.81
CA LEU A 29 1.15 2.63 -5.12
C LEU A 29 1.80 2.56 -6.50
N LYS A 30 3.11 2.28 -6.56
CA LYS A 30 3.86 2.20 -7.82
C LYS A 30 4.03 0.80 -8.36
N ALA A 31 4.20 -0.17 -7.47
CA ALA A 31 4.39 -1.57 -7.85
C ALA A 31 3.98 -2.48 -6.70
N PHE A 32 3.67 -3.73 -7.05
CA PHE A 32 3.49 -4.83 -6.11
C PHE A 32 3.86 -6.16 -6.77
N ASP A 33 4.02 -7.21 -5.97
CA ASP A 33 4.28 -8.57 -6.45
C ASP A 33 3.24 -9.59 -5.94
N ILE A 34 3.45 -10.87 -6.27
CA ILE A 34 2.55 -11.98 -5.85
C ILE A 34 2.53 -12.21 -4.34
N HIS A 35 3.54 -11.74 -3.61
CA HIS A 35 3.66 -11.84 -2.17
C HIS A 35 3.07 -10.62 -1.45
N ILE A 36 2.54 -9.64 -2.20
CA ILE A 36 1.97 -8.39 -1.66
C ILE A 36 3.05 -7.49 -1.04
N ASN A 37 4.31 -7.63 -1.49
CA ASN A 37 5.26 -6.55 -1.27
C ASN A 37 4.81 -5.34 -2.07
N VAL A 38 4.86 -4.14 -1.50
CA VAL A 38 4.39 -2.91 -2.14
C VAL A 38 5.49 -1.86 -2.19
N VAL A 39 5.54 -1.13 -3.30
CA VAL A 39 6.40 0.04 -3.47
C VAL A 39 5.51 1.28 -3.47
N LEU A 40 5.75 2.19 -2.55
CA LEU A 40 5.05 3.47 -2.44
C LEU A 40 5.97 4.62 -2.86
N GLU A 41 5.45 5.58 -3.61
CA GLU A 41 6.10 6.86 -3.89
C GLU A 41 5.44 7.98 -3.08
N ASN A 42 6.22 8.97 -2.64
CA ASN A 42 5.75 10.08 -1.79
C ASN A 42 4.99 9.58 -0.56
N ALA A 43 5.56 8.59 0.12
CA ALA A 43 4.94 7.93 1.26
C ALA A 43 5.20 8.69 2.57
N GLU A 44 4.17 8.84 3.38
CA GLU A 44 4.22 9.34 4.75
C GLU A 44 3.94 8.17 5.71
N GLU A 45 4.72 8.06 6.78
CA GLU A 45 4.53 7.09 7.86
C GLU A 45 3.80 7.75 9.04
N TYR A 46 2.83 7.04 9.59
CA TYR A 46 2.06 7.41 10.76
C TYR A 46 2.17 6.27 11.78
N GLU A 47 2.66 6.60 12.97
CA GLU A 47 2.71 5.69 14.12
C GLU A 47 1.65 6.17 15.12
N ASN A 48 0.69 5.32 15.45
CA ASN A 48 -0.19 5.57 16.58
C ASN A 48 0.60 5.19 17.84
N ASP A 49 0.99 6.18 18.64
CA ASP A 49 1.45 6.00 20.02
C ASP A 49 0.35 5.33 20.89
#